data_AF-A0A225NRR2-F1
#
_entry.id   AF-A0A225NRR2-F1
#
_cell.length_a   1.000
_cell.length_b   1.000
_cell.length_c   1.000
_cell.angle_alpha   90.00
_cell.angle_beta   90.00
_cell.angle_gamma   90.00
#
_symmetry.space_group_name_H-M   'P 1'
#
loop_
_entity.id
_entity.type
_entity.pdbx_description
1 polymer ?
#
loop_
_entity_poly.entity_id
_entity_poly.type
_entity_poly.pdbx_seq_one_letter_code
_entity_poly.pdbx_strand_id
1 'polypeptide(L)'
;MTEASRDTRRAMAAIREILDGRDPVRDRPQVLITLDHVVSALLLAAMEQDHRKAVAMLNEGTVPHVEERIALHASRTGDRK
;
A
#
# COMPACT_ATOMS: atom_id res chain seq x y z
N MET A 1 1.70 -0.47 23.45
CA MET A 1 1.75 -0.16 22.00
C MET A 1 0.42 -0.59 21.40
N THR A 2 -0.28 0.27 20.66
CA THR A 2 -1.57 -0.10 20.05
C THR A 2 -1.36 -0.92 18.77
N GLU A 3 -2.40 -1.61 18.28
CA GLU A 3 -2.32 -2.31 16.98
C GLU A 3 -2.02 -1.33 15.83
N ALA A 4 -2.67 -0.18 15.82
CA ALA A 4 -2.40 0.87 14.83
C ALA A 4 -0.91 1.29 14.80
N SER A 5 -0.24 1.36 15.96
CA SER A 5 1.20 1.62 16.02
C SER A 5 2.04 0.45 15.50
N ARG A 6 1.62 -0.81 15.72
CA ARG A 6 2.28 -2.00 15.15
C ARG A 6 2.15 -2.03 13.63
N ASP A 7 0.96 -1.76 13.11
CA ASP A 7 0.70 -1.77 11.67
C ASP A 7 1.45 -0.67 10.95
N THR A 8 1.54 0.52 11.54
CA THR A 8 2.42 1.59 11.03
C THR A 8 3.88 1.11 10.92
N ARG A 9 4.39 0.42 11.95
CA ARG A 9 5.78 -0.10 11.91
C ARG A 9 5.97 -1.14 10.82
N ARG A 10 5.03 -2.08 10.66
CA ARG A 10 5.06 -3.11 9.61
C ARG A 10 5.02 -2.46 8.22
N ALA A 11 4.16 -1.47 8.02
CA ALA A 11 4.07 -0.72 6.76
C ALA A 11 5.40 -0.02 6.44
N MET A 12 6.02 0.65 7.41
CA MET A 12 7.32 1.30 7.19
C MET A 12 8.45 0.30 6.89
N ALA A 13 8.38 -0.91 7.45
CA ALA A 13 9.32 -1.97 7.09
C ALA A 13 9.11 -2.45 5.65
N ALA A 14 7.86 -2.73 5.27
CA ALA A 14 7.53 -3.14 3.91
C ALA A 14 7.94 -2.09 2.87
N ILE A 15 7.76 -0.80 3.16
CA ILE A 15 8.19 0.28 2.25
C ILE A 15 9.70 0.23 1.99
N ARG A 16 10.52 -0.08 3.00
CA ARG A 16 11.97 -0.19 2.80
C ARG A 16 12.34 -1.33 1.84
N GLU A 17 11.68 -2.47 1.98
CA GLU A 17 11.88 -3.63 1.08
C GLU A 17 11.37 -3.33 -0.33
N ILE A 18 10.25 -2.62 -0.47
CA ILE A 18 9.72 -2.20 -1.80
C ILE A 18 10.66 -1.20 -2.47
N LEU A 19 11.29 -0.29 -1.71
CA LEU A 19 12.23 0.67 -2.26
C LEU A 19 13.57 0.01 -2.61
N ASP A 20 14.08 -0.90 -1.78
CA ASP A 20 15.33 -1.64 -2.05
C ASP A 20 16.48 -0.72 -2.54
N GLY A 21 16.67 0.41 -1.86
CA GLY A 21 17.70 1.41 -2.20
C GLY A 21 17.37 2.36 -3.37
N ARG A 22 16.24 2.19 -4.07
CA ARG A 22 15.78 3.07 -5.16
C ARG A 22 15.22 4.38 -4.64
N ASP A 23 15.40 5.45 -5.42
CA ASP A 23 14.77 6.75 -5.13
C ASP A 23 13.30 6.72 -5.58
N PRO A 24 12.32 6.96 -4.68
CA PRO A 24 10.90 6.85 -5.00
C PRO A 24 10.40 7.86 -6.05
N VAL A 25 11.16 8.93 -6.31
CA VAL A 25 10.81 9.96 -7.28
C VAL A 25 11.53 9.75 -8.61
N ARG A 26 12.84 9.46 -8.59
CA ARG A 26 13.66 9.26 -9.80
C ARG A 26 13.45 7.88 -10.42
N ASP A 27 13.31 6.85 -9.61
CA ASP A 27 13.13 5.45 -10.02
C ASP A 27 11.65 5.01 -9.90
N ARG A 28 10.74 5.98 -9.95
CA ARG A 28 9.30 5.79 -9.73
C ARG A 28 8.69 4.64 -10.54
N PRO A 29 8.95 4.48 -11.86
CA PRO A 29 8.35 3.39 -12.62
C PRO A 29 8.67 2.00 -12.03
N GLN A 30 9.93 1.77 -11.66
CA GLN A 30 10.39 0.50 -11.12
C GLN A 30 9.84 0.24 -9.72
N VAL A 31 9.74 1.30 -8.90
CA VAL A 31 9.13 1.22 -7.56
C VAL A 31 7.64 0.87 -7.66
N LEU A 32 6.90 1.52 -8.57
CA LEU A 32 5.47 1.26 -8.74
C LEU A 32 5.19 -0.15 -9.31
N ILE A 33 5.99 -0.63 -10.26
CA ILE A 33 5.89 -2.02 -10.73
C ILE A 33 6.09 -3.02 -9.58
N THR A 34 7.02 -2.74 -8.67
CA THR A 34 7.24 -3.60 -7.50
C THR A 34 6.04 -3.58 -6.57
N LEU A 35 5.43 -2.41 -6.35
CA LEU A 35 4.19 -2.28 -5.59
C LEU A 35 3.05 -3.08 -6.21
N ASP A 36 2.88 -3.03 -7.53
CA ASP A 36 1.84 -3.77 -8.26
C ASP A 36 1.98 -5.30 -8.02
N HIS A 37 3.21 -5.82 -8.08
CA HIS A 37 3.49 -7.21 -7.77
C HIS A 37 3.15 -7.56 -6.32
N VAL A 38 3.50 -6.71 -5.36
CA VAL A 38 3.23 -6.94 -3.93
C VAL A 38 1.73 -6.97 -3.66
N VAL A 39 0.97 -5.99 -4.17
CA VAL A 39 -0.48 -5.94 -4.00
C VAL A 39 -1.13 -7.18 -4.60
N SER A 40 -0.75 -7.54 -5.83
CA SER A 40 -1.28 -8.73 -6.52
C SER A 40 -0.98 -10.02 -5.75
N ALA A 41 0.27 -10.23 -5.35
CA ALA A 41 0.68 -11.43 -4.62
C ALA A 41 0.00 -11.53 -3.25
N LEU A 42 -0.13 -10.42 -2.52
CA LEU A 42 -0.78 -10.39 -1.22
C LEU A 42 -2.27 -10.69 -1.32
N LEU A 43 -2.98 -10.08 -2.30
CA LEU A 43 -4.40 -10.33 -2.49
C LEU A 43 -4.68 -11.77 -2.92
N LEU A 44 -3.85 -12.33 -3.81
CA LEU A 44 -3.96 -13.74 -4.17
C LEU A 44 -3.71 -14.65 -2.97
N ALA A 45 -2.70 -14.36 -2.15
CA ALA A 45 -2.44 -15.13 -0.93
C ALA A 45 -3.61 -15.02 0.07
N ALA A 46 -4.13 -13.82 0.29
CA ALA A 46 -5.23 -13.57 1.22
C ALA A 46 -6.54 -14.23 0.78
N MET A 47 -6.76 -14.37 -0.53
CA MET A 47 -7.98 -14.96 -1.11
C MET A 47 -7.80 -16.42 -1.53
N GLU A 48 -6.82 -17.14 -0.97
CA GLU A 48 -6.58 -18.56 -1.25
C GLU A 48 -6.39 -18.88 -2.76
N GLN A 49 -5.69 -17.99 -3.48
CA GLN A 49 -5.47 -18.04 -4.93
C GLN A 49 -6.75 -17.92 -5.79
N ASP A 50 -7.87 -17.47 -5.21
CA ASP A 50 -9.06 -17.12 -5.97
C ASP A 50 -8.90 -15.76 -6.66
N HIS A 51 -8.56 -15.80 -7.95
CA HIS A 51 -8.35 -14.62 -8.78
C HIS A 51 -9.56 -13.68 -8.82
N ARG A 52 -10.79 -14.22 -8.82
CA ARG A 52 -12.01 -13.40 -8.91
C ARG A 52 -12.20 -12.61 -7.62
N LYS A 53 -12.02 -13.28 -6.47
CA LYS A 53 -12.08 -12.62 -5.17
C LYS A 53 -10.95 -11.61 -4.98
N ALA A 54 -9.74 -11.94 -5.44
CA ALA A 54 -8.61 -11.01 -5.37
C ALA A 54 -8.88 -9.71 -6.15
N VAL A 55 -9.42 -9.82 -7.37
CA VAL A 55 -9.79 -8.64 -8.18
C VAL A 55 -10.94 -7.85 -7.55
N ALA A 56 -11.95 -8.53 -7.00
CA ALA A 56 -13.05 -7.86 -6.29
C ALA A 56 -12.52 -7.10 -5.06
N MET A 57 -11.67 -7.74 -4.25
CA MET A 57 -11.05 -7.14 -3.07
C MET A 57 -10.13 -5.97 -3.39
N LEU A 58 -9.46 -5.98 -4.55
CA LEU A 58 -8.66 -4.82 -4.99
C LEU A 58 -9.55 -3.58 -5.14
N ASN A 59 -10.66 -3.70 -5.86
CA ASN A 59 -11.49 -2.57 -6.24
C ASN A 59 -12.44 -2.11 -5.13
N GLU A 60 -13.10 -3.06 -4.45
CA GLU A 60 -14.13 -2.73 -3.46
C GLU A 60 -13.56 -2.59 -2.05
N GLY A 61 -12.43 -3.25 -1.78
CA GLY A 61 -11.73 -3.18 -0.49
C GLY A 61 -10.54 -2.24 -0.55
N THR A 62 -9.52 -2.57 -1.33
CA THR A 62 -8.18 -1.99 -1.17
C THR A 62 -8.10 -0.55 -1.64
N VAL A 63 -8.59 -0.25 -2.85
CA VAL A 63 -8.50 1.10 -3.44
C VAL A 63 -9.16 2.17 -2.56
N PRO A 64 -10.43 2.03 -2.13
CA PRO A 64 -11.07 3.04 -1.29
C PRO A 64 -10.34 3.31 0.04
N HIS A 65 -9.82 2.25 0.68
CA HIS A 65 -9.08 2.41 1.94
C HIS A 65 -7.71 3.08 1.75
N VAL A 66 -7.05 2.88 0.60
CA VAL A 66 -5.82 3.60 0.27
C VAL A 66 -6.12 5.08 0.03
N GLU A 67 -7.18 5.39 -0.72
CA GLU A 67 -7.64 6.77 -0.94
C GLU A 67 -7.96 7.47 0.38
N GLU A 68 -8.70 6.80 1.28
CA GLU A 68 -9.01 7.33 2.61
C GLU A 68 -7.74 7.62 3.42
N ARG A 69 -6.75 6.72 3.42
CA ARG A 69 -5.48 6.93 4.14
C ARG A 69 -4.68 8.10 3.58
N ILE A 70 -4.68 8.29 2.26
CA ILE A 70 -4.05 9.45 1.62
C ILE A 70 -4.79 10.74 2.02
N ALA A 71 -6.11 10.74 1.99
CA ALA A 71 -6.93 11.88 2.40
C ALA A 71 -6.72 12.23 3.90
N LEU A 72 -6.64 11.22 4.77
CA LEU A 72 -6.31 11.38 6.19
C LEU A 72 -4.89 11.93 6.40
N HIS A 73 -3.93 11.53 5.58
CA HIS A 73 -2.59 12.11 5.63
C HIS A 73 -2.63 13.58 5.19
N ALA A 74 -3.31 13.88 4.08
CA ALA A 74 -3.48 15.25 3.60
C ALA A 74 -4.13 16.16 4.66
N SER A 75 -5.22 15.71 5.31
CA SER A 75 -5.90 16.49 6.36
C SER A 75 -5.04 16.73 7.61
N ARG A 76 -4.16 15.78 7.96
CA ARG A 76 -3.18 15.95 9.06
C ARG A 76 -2.04 16.89 8.70
N THR A 77 -1.65 16.93 7.44
CA THR A 77 -0.57 17.80 6.96
C THR A 77 -1.08 19.22 6.68
N GLY A 78 -2.38 19.36 6.41
CA GLY A 78 -2.99 20.55 5.79
C GLY A 78 -2.50 20.67 4.34
N ASP A 79 -3.23 21.18 3.34
CA ASP A 79 -3.97 22.43 3.35
C ASP A 79 -3.49 23.48 4.36
N ARG A 80 -2.20 23.41 4.75
CA ARG A 80 -1.43 24.55 5.24
C ARG A 80 -0.92 25.30 4.01
N LYS A 81 -1.86 25.95 3.32
CA LYS A 81 -1.59 27.14 2.52
C LYS A 81 -2.15 28.33 3.27
#